data_AF-E3EJZ5-F1
#
_entry.id   AF-E3EJZ5-F1
#
_cell.length_a   1.000
_cell.length_b   1.000
_cell.length_c   1.000
_cell.angle_alpha   90.00
_cell.angle_beta   90.00
_cell.angle_gamma   90.00
#
_symmetry.space_group_name_H-M   'P 1'
#
loop_
_entity.id
_entity.type
_entity.pdbx_description
1 polymer ?
#
loop_
_entity_poly.entity_id
_entity_poly.type
_entity_poly.pdbx_seq_one_letter_code
_entity_poly.pdbx_strand_id
1 'polypeptide(L)'
;MDKDLFTRHEALRQKGIIIGVVAINQISNGNESLVKKGMMPTVTFTVEVMDESLEDLIYNISCDSFEEALQEGVEYAEKNLISNQVRP
;
A
#
# COMPACT_ATOMS: atom_id res chain seq x y z
N MET A 1 -2.95 -18.65 -13.69
CA MET A 1 -1.96 -17.66 -14.12
C MET A 1 -2.32 -16.40 -13.36
N ASP A 2 -1.51 -16.04 -12.35
CA ASP A 2 -1.74 -14.81 -11.59
C ASP A 2 -1.93 -13.67 -12.57
N LYS A 3 -3.03 -12.94 -12.43
CA LYS A 3 -3.14 -11.65 -13.09
C LYS A 3 -2.02 -10.81 -12.51
N ASP A 4 -1.11 -10.38 -13.37
CA ASP A 4 -0.01 -9.49 -13.06
C ASP A 4 -0.46 -8.37 -12.08
N LEU A 5 0.30 -8.16 -11.01
CA LEU A 5 -0.05 -7.25 -9.91
C LEU A 5 -0.33 -5.83 -10.43
N PHE A 6 0.41 -5.39 -11.45
CA PHE A 6 0.18 -4.12 -12.11
C PHE A 6 -1.15 -4.07 -12.87
N THR A 7 -1.55 -5.17 -13.51
CA THR A 7 -2.87 -5.26 -14.16
C THR A 7 -4.00 -5.14 -13.14
N ARG A 8 -3.84 -5.74 -11.95
CA ARG A 8 -4.82 -5.63 -10.85
C ARG A 8 -4.88 -4.22 -10.28
N HIS A 9 -3.72 -3.61 -10.04
CA HIS A 9 -3.59 -2.22 -9.61
C HIS A 9 -4.26 -1.25 -10.61
N GLU A 10 -4.00 -1.41 -11.90
CA GLU A 10 -4.58 -0.56 -12.94
C GLU A 10 -6.11 -0.72 -13.01
N ALA A 11 -6.64 -1.92 -12.80
CA ALA A 11 -8.08 -2.15 -12.73
C ALA A 11 -8.74 -1.47 -11.51
N LEU A 12 -8.03 -1.32 -10.41
CA LEU A 12 -8.49 -0.57 -9.22
C LEU A 12 -8.47 0.94 -9.49
N ARG A 13 -7.43 1.45 -10.15
CA ARG A 13 -7.34 2.85 -10.58
C ARG A 13 -8.53 3.26 -11.45
N GLN A 14 -8.95 2.40 -12.37
CA GLN A 14 -10.14 2.64 -13.21
C GLN A 14 -11.45 2.72 -12.42
N LYS A 15 -11.46 2.30 -11.15
CA LYS A 15 -12.61 2.37 -10.24
C LYS A 15 -12.51 3.53 -9.23
N GLY A 16 -11.57 4.45 -9.44
CA GLY A 16 -11.35 5.58 -8.55
C GLY A 16 -10.63 5.21 -7.25
N ILE A 17 -9.90 4.08 -7.22
CA ILE A 17 -9.07 3.70 -6.06
C ILE A 17 -7.61 3.96 -6.39
N ILE A 18 -6.96 4.75 -5.57
CA ILE A 18 -5.54 5.07 -5.68
C ILE A 18 -4.77 4.21 -4.69
N ILE A 19 -3.73 3.53 -5.18
CA ILE A 19 -2.79 2.77 -4.35
C ILE A 19 -1.40 3.31 -4.63
N GLY A 20 -0.81 3.97 -3.64
CA GLY A 20 0.54 4.51 -3.67
C GLY A 20 1.46 3.69 -2.78
N VAL A 21 2.74 3.60 -3.14
CA VAL A 21 3.78 3.02 -2.28
C VAL A 21 4.88 4.06 -2.08
N VAL A 22 5.18 4.36 -0.82
CA VAL A 22 6.19 5.33 -0.42
C VAL A 22 7.34 4.60 0.26
N ALA A 23 8.56 4.80 -0.25
CA ALA A 23 9.77 4.31 0.40
C ALA A 23 10.18 5.29 1.50
N ILE A 24 10.35 4.80 2.73
CA ILE A 24 10.69 5.61 3.90
C ILE A 24 12.05 5.18 4.42
N ASN A 25 12.99 6.13 4.48
CA ASN A 25 14.26 5.93 5.17
C ASN A 25 14.04 6.01 6.68
N GLN A 26 14.21 4.89 7.37
CA GLN A 26 13.92 4.76 8.79
C GLN A 26 14.95 5.44 9.70
N ILE A 27 16.17 5.71 9.21
CA ILE A 27 17.14 6.52 9.95
C ILE A 27 16.64 7.97 9.99
N SER A 28 16.30 8.53 8.84
CA SER A 28 15.75 9.89 8.73
C SER A 28 14.38 10.01 9.42
N ASN A 29 13.63 8.91 9.52
CA ASN A 29 12.34 8.83 10.21
C ASN A 29 12.46 8.62 11.74
N GLY A 30 13.66 8.75 12.32
CA GLY A 30 13.88 8.69 13.77
C GLY A 30 14.04 7.28 14.37
N ASN A 31 14.04 6.23 13.54
CA ASN A 31 14.20 4.84 13.96
C ASN A 31 15.66 4.35 13.89
N GLU A 32 16.64 5.25 13.86
CA GLU A 32 18.07 4.93 13.72
C GLU A 32 18.55 3.85 14.72
N SER A 33 18.09 3.92 15.98
CA SER A 33 18.49 2.95 17.01
C SER A 33 17.98 1.52 16.74
N LEU A 34 16.80 1.38 16.11
CA LEU A 34 16.22 0.08 15.74
C LEU A 34 16.93 -0.49 14.52
N VAL A 35 17.20 0.36 13.53
CA VAL A 35 17.97 0.00 12.32
C VAL A 35 19.36 -0.49 12.70
N LYS A 36 20.08 0.24 13.55
CA LYS A 36 21.42 -0.15 14.02
C LYS A 36 21.44 -1.46 14.82
N LYS A 37 20.32 -1.82 15.46
CA LYS A 37 20.17 -3.09 16.19
C LYS A 37 19.70 -4.25 15.31
N GLY A 38 19.44 -4.01 14.02
CA GLY A 38 18.92 -5.02 13.11
C GLY A 38 17.45 -5.40 13.38
N MET A 39 16.71 -4.57 14.12
CA MET A 39 15.30 -4.81 14.47
C MET A 39 14.33 -4.26 13.42
N MET A 40 14.84 -3.49 12.45
CA MET A 40 14.07 -2.86 11.37
C MET A 40 14.98 -2.61 10.15
N PRO A 41 14.49 -2.74 8.91
CA PRO A 41 15.24 -2.36 7.72
C PRO A 41 15.52 -0.84 7.65
N THR A 42 16.60 -0.46 6.97
CA THR A 42 16.92 0.97 6.72
C THR A 42 15.85 1.66 5.86
N VAL A 43 15.24 0.92 4.94
CA VAL A 43 14.16 1.40 4.08
C VAL A 43 12.99 0.46 4.27
N THR A 44 11.82 1.00 4.59
CA THR A 44 10.56 0.28 4.52
C THR A 44 9.66 0.91 3.46
N PHE A 45 8.64 0.18 3.04
CA PHE A 45 7.70 0.61 2.02
C PHE A 45 6.31 0.70 2.63
N THR A 46 5.76 1.91 2.67
CA THR A 46 4.40 2.11 3.15
C THR A 46 3.46 2.16 1.96
N VAL A 47 2.51 1.23 1.92
CA VAL A 47 1.40 1.33 0.98
C VAL A 47 0.32 2.21 1.58
N GLU A 48 -0.28 3.03 0.72
CA GLU A 48 -1.39 3.92 1.04
C GLU A 48 -2.49 3.65 0.02
N VAL A 49 -3.68 3.31 0.51
CA VAL A 49 -4.90 3.15 -0.29
C VAL A 49 -5.80 4.34 0.01
N MET A 50 -6.18 5.04 -1.03
CA MET A 50 -7.02 6.24 -0.99
C MET A 50 -8.10 6.13 -2.06
N ASP A 51 -9.17 6.91 -1.92
CA ASP A 51 -10.07 7.17 -3.05
C ASP A 51 -9.50 8.26 -3.98
N GLU A 52 -10.17 8.48 -5.11
CA GLU A 52 -9.77 9.48 -6.11
C GLU A 52 -9.87 10.93 -5.62
N SER A 53 -10.61 11.18 -4.53
CA SER A 53 -10.69 12.51 -3.93
C SER A 53 -9.41 12.89 -3.18
N LEU A 54 -8.58 11.90 -2.82
CA LEU A 54 -7.39 12.05 -1.97
C LEU A 54 -7.70 12.62 -0.58
N GLU A 55 -8.98 12.71 -0.19
CA GLU A 55 -9.39 13.30 1.08
C GLU A 55 -9.23 12.32 2.24
N ASP A 56 -9.46 11.02 1.99
CA ASP A 56 -9.40 9.98 3.02
C ASP A 56 -8.32 8.92 2.74
N LEU A 57 -7.39 8.77 3.69
CA LEU A 57 -6.52 7.60 3.76
C LEU A 57 -7.32 6.41 4.30
N ILE A 58 -7.68 5.50 3.41
CA ILE A 58 -8.55 4.36 3.70
C ILE A 58 -7.75 3.25 4.42
N TYR A 59 -6.52 3.01 3.98
CA TYR A 59 -5.66 1.98 4.54
C TYR A 59 -4.19 2.33 4.34
N ASN A 60 -3.38 2.05 5.35
CA ASN A 60 -1.94 2.06 5.22
C ASN A 60 -1.27 0.94 6.02
N ILE A 61 -0.16 0.44 5.49
CA ILE A 61 0.72 -0.50 6.20
C ILE A 61 2.15 -0.32 5.73
N SER A 62 3.10 -0.51 6.63
CA SER A 62 4.53 -0.54 6.32
C SER A 62 5.00 -1.98 6.17
N CYS A 63 5.67 -2.27 5.07
CA CYS A 63 6.23 -3.56 4.72
C CYS A 63 7.74 -3.45 4.49
N ASP A 64 8.42 -4.58 4.47
CA ASP A 64 9.89 -4.61 4.29
C ASP A 64 10.29 -4.57 2.82
N SER A 65 9.34 -4.78 1.89
CA SER A 65 9.57 -4.72 0.44
C SER A 65 8.47 -3.97 -0.31
N PHE A 66 8.83 -3.45 -1.48
CA PHE A 66 7.89 -2.77 -2.39
C PHE A 66 6.79 -3.72 -2.88
N GLU A 67 7.15 -4.95 -3.26
CA GLU A 67 6.22 -5.93 -3.81
C GLU A 67 5.16 -6.35 -2.77
N GLU A 68 5.60 -6.62 -1.54
CA GLU A 68 4.71 -6.90 -0.42
C GLU A 68 3.77 -5.73 -0.14
N ALA A 69 4.30 -4.50 -0.07
CA ALA A 69 3.49 -3.31 0.15
C ALA A 69 2.41 -3.15 -0.94
N LEU A 70 2.80 -3.27 -2.21
CA LEU A 70 1.85 -3.15 -3.32
C LEU A 70 0.81 -4.27 -3.30
N GLN A 71 1.21 -5.50 -3.00
CA GLN A 71 0.31 -6.64 -2.90
C GLN A 71 -0.71 -6.44 -1.78
N GLU A 72 -0.29 -6.02 -0.58
CA GLU A 72 -1.18 -5.74 0.55
C GLU A 72 -2.23 -4.68 0.19
N GLY A 73 -1.82 -3.59 -0.46
CA GLY A 73 -2.76 -2.53 -0.88
C GLY A 73 -3.77 -3.02 -1.92
N VAL A 74 -3.32 -3.77 -2.93
CA VAL A 74 -4.20 -4.34 -3.98
C VAL A 74 -5.19 -5.32 -3.36
N GLU A 75 -4.72 -6.22 -2.51
CA GLU A 75 -5.57 -7.20 -1.85
C GLU A 75 -6.58 -6.56 -0.89
N TYR A 76 -6.16 -5.55 -0.13
CA TYR A 76 -7.06 -4.79 0.73
C TYR A 76 -8.18 -4.14 -0.08
N ALA A 77 -7.82 -3.44 -1.16
CA ALA A 77 -8.77 -2.72 -2.00
C ALA A 77 -9.76 -3.67 -2.69
N GLU A 78 -9.29 -4.80 -3.21
CA GLU A 78 -10.14 -5.81 -3.83
C GLU A 78 -11.15 -6.41 -2.84
N LYS A 79 -10.71 -6.71 -1.61
CA LYS A 79 -11.56 -7.34 -0.58
C LYS A 79 -12.59 -6.35 0.00
N ASN A 80 -12.21 -5.09 0.21
CA ASN A 80 -12.98 -4.16 1.05
C ASN A 80 -13.68 -3.04 0.28
N LEU A 81 -13.19 -2.64 -0.89
CA LEU A 81 -13.67 -1.45 -1.60
C LEU A 81 -14.51 -1.81 -2.83
N ILE A 82 -14.15 -2.88 -3.54
CA ILE A 82 -14.97 -3.37 -4.67
C ILE A 82 -16.27 -4.03 -4.18
N SER A 83 -16.22 -4.72 -3.03
CA SER A 83 -17.37 -5.44 -2.45
C SER A 83 -18.53 -4.54 -2.02
N ASN A 84 -18.26 -3.24 -1.80
CA ASN A 84 -19.24 -2.28 -1.27
C ASN A 84 -19.91 -1.40 -2.34
N GLN A 85 -19.54 -1.53 -3.63
CA GLN A 85 -20.17 -0.78 -4.72
C GLN A 85 -21.43 -1.43 -5.31
N VAL A 86 -21.92 -2.53 -4.72
CA VAL A 86 -23.23 -3.12 -5.05
C VAL A 86 -24.19 -2.93 -3.88
N ARG A 87 -24.78 -1.75 -3.75
CA ARG A 87 -26.10 -1.61 -3.12
C ARG A 87 -27.02 -0.80 -4.03
N PRO A 88 -28.22 -1.34 -4.35
CA PRO A 88 -29.21 -0.68 -5.21
C PRO A 88 -29.81 0.56 -4.56
#